data_AF-A0A4S3B589-F1
#
_entry.id   AF-A0A4S3B589-F1
#
_cell.length_a   1.000
_cell.length_b   1.000
_cell.length_c   1.000
_cell.angle_alpha   90.00
_cell.angle_beta   90.00
_cell.angle_gamma   90.00
#
_symmetry.space_group_name_H-M   'P 1'
#
loop_
_entity.id
_entity.type
_entity.pdbx_description
1 polymer ?
#
loop_
_entity_poly.entity_id
_entity_poly.type
_entity_poly.pdbx_seq_one_letter_code
_entity_poly.pdbx_strand_id
1 'polypeptide(L)'
;MRRHSLMSQKPYQILLHNTIAEFQHTEFFTKLSAKEQEVSSQIITIFSDYMWNIHHQVFRTWRFQSFVDALMHSFKFELATNCFFLEQIENVLLKFTFFLYQDLKMKQVLKMAYSISVTCEALFNETTFSVDKKELQMIDEIIVEIKNSYTFK
;
A
#
# COMPACT_ATOMS: atom_id res chain seq x y z
N MET A 1 -7.16 29.68 -22.40
CA MET A 1 -6.51 29.77 -21.07
C MET A 1 -7.21 28.81 -20.10
N ARG A 2 -6.61 27.66 -19.82
CA ARG A 2 -7.15 26.67 -18.87
C ARG A 2 -6.83 27.13 -17.45
N ARG A 3 -7.84 27.48 -16.67
CA ARG A 3 -7.72 27.66 -15.21
C ARG A 3 -7.58 26.28 -14.59
N HIS A 4 -6.36 25.78 -14.46
CA HIS A 4 -6.09 24.70 -13.51
C HIS A 4 -6.30 25.28 -12.12
N SER A 5 -7.42 24.91 -11.50
CA SER A 5 -7.69 25.18 -10.09
C SER A 5 -6.60 24.50 -9.27
N LEU A 6 -5.67 25.31 -8.77
CA LEU A 6 -4.87 24.98 -7.59
C LEU A 6 -5.88 24.83 -6.45
N MET A 7 -6.46 23.64 -6.28
CA MET A 7 -6.92 23.26 -4.94
C MET A 7 -5.69 23.40 -4.05
N SER A 8 -5.72 24.37 -3.13
CA SER A 8 -4.58 24.66 -2.28
C SER A 8 -4.22 23.39 -1.50
N GLN A 9 -2.93 23.04 -1.45
CA GLN A 9 -2.44 21.81 -0.80
C GLN A 9 -2.82 21.76 0.71
N LYS A 10 -2.91 22.93 1.36
CA LYS A 10 -3.22 23.07 2.79
C LYS A 10 -4.57 22.45 3.20
N PRO A 11 -5.71 22.77 2.55
CA PRO A 11 -6.99 22.16 2.91
C PRO A 11 -7.04 20.64 2.78
N TYR A 12 -6.34 20.05 1.80
CA TYR A 12 -6.31 18.59 1.69
C TYR A 12 -5.47 17.95 2.80
N GLN A 13 -4.29 18.49 3.11
CA GLN A 13 -3.45 17.96 4.19
C GLN A 13 -4.13 18.01 5.55
N ILE A 14 -4.89 19.09 5.83
CA ILE A 14 -5.69 19.20 7.06
C ILE A 14 -6.79 18.12 7.08
N LEU A 15 -7.50 17.94 5.96
CA LEU A 15 -8.53 16.91 5.84
C LEU A 15 -7.95 15.51 6.02
N LEU A 16 -6.81 15.22 5.40
CA LEU A 16 -6.08 13.96 5.51
C LEU A 16 -5.71 13.68 6.97
N HIS A 17 -5.06 14.63 7.64
CA HIS A 17 -4.65 14.49 9.03
C HIS A 17 -5.84 14.24 9.96
N ASN A 18 -6.92 14.99 9.80
CA ASN A 18 -8.13 14.80 10.61
C ASN A 18 -8.79 13.43 10.36
N THR A 19 -8.84 13.00 9.10
CA THR A 19 -9.42 11.70 8.74
C THR A 19 -8.60 10.54 9.31
N ILE A 20 -7.27 10.64 9.27
CA ILE A 20 -6.38 9.64 9.89
C ILE A 20 -6.55 9.65 11.41
N ALA A 21 -6.60 10.83 12.04
CA ALA A 21 -6.82 10.93 13.49
C ALA A 21 -8.16 10.30 13.91
N GLU A 22 -9.24 10.54 13.16
CA GLU A 22 -10.54 9.89 13.41
C GLU A 22 -10.45 8.36 13.23
N PHE A 23 -9.75 7.87 12.20
CA PHE A 23 -9.51 6.44 12.00
C PHE A 23 -8.73 5.81 13.16
N GLN A 24 -7.76 6.52 13.72
CA GLN A 24 -6.96 6.07 14.86
C GLN A 24 -7.78 5.88 16.14
N HIS A 25 -8.96 6.52 16.23
CA HIS A 25 -9.90 6.34 17.33
C HIS A 25 -10.88 5.18 17.13
N THR A 26 -10.85 4.49 15.98
CA THR A 26 -11.72 3.34 15.74
C THR A 26 -11.36 2.15 16.63
N GLU A 27 -12.36 1.32 16.95
CA GLU A 27 -12.15 0.09 17.73
C GLU A 27 -11.16 -0.87 17.04
N PHE A 28 -11.17 -0.91 15.71
CA PHE A 28 -10.22 -1.70 14.94
C PHE A 28 -8.78 -1.25 15.21
N PHE A 29 -8.51 0.06 15.10
CA PHE A 29 -7.16 0.60 15.22
C PHE A 29 -6.63 0.49 16.66
N THR A 30 -7.46 0.78 17.65
CA THR A 30 -7.06 0.77 19.06
C THR A 30 -6.74 -0.63 19.60
N LYS A 31 -7.21 -1.70 18.92
CA LYS A 31 -6.87 -3.10 19.25
C LYS A 31 -5.54 -3.58 18.68
N LEU A 32 -4.95 -2.83 17.74
CA LEU A 32 -3.63 -3.14 17.18
C LEU A 32 -2.53 -2.87 18.20
N SER A 33 -1.41 -3.61 18.10
CA SER A 33 -0.20 -3.29 18.85
C SER A 33 0.40 -1.94 18.41
N ALA A 34 1.22 -1.32 19.26
CA ALA A 34 1.83 -0.02 18.95
C ALA A 34 2.60 -0.02 17.61
N LYS A 35 3.30 -1.12 17.29
CA LYS A 35 4.01 -1.29 16.02
C LYS A 35 3.05 -1.37 14.84
N GLU A 36 1.96 -2.11 14.97
CA GLU A 36 0.93 -2.22 13.92
C GLU A 36 0.20 -0.90 13.70
N GLN A 37 -0.05 -0.12 14.76
CA GLN A 37 -0.62 1.22 14.66
C GLN A 37 0.30 2.18 13.89
N GLU A 38 1.60 2.15 14.19
CA GLU A 38 2.61 2.94 13.49
C GLU A 38 2.66 2.59 12.00
N VAL A 39 2.80 1.30 11.68
CA VAL A 39 2.84 0.82 10.28
C VAL A 39 1.55 1.17 9.54
N SER A 40 0.39 0.99 10.17
CA SER A 40 -0.91 1.33 9.56
C SER A 40 -1.00 2.83 9.23
N SER A 41 -0.56 3.69 10.15
CA SER A 41 -0.55 5.15 9.94
C SER A 41 0.41 5.55 8.83
N GLN A 42 1.58 4.92 8.75
CA GLN A 42 2.56 5.14 7.69
C GLN A 42 1.99 4.73 6.33
N ILE A 43 1.41 3.53 6.20
CA ILE A 43 0.80 3.06 4.95
C ILE A 43 -0.26 4.03 4.45
N ILE A 44 -1.21 4.43 5.32
CA ILE A 44 -2.29 5.33 4.93
C ILE A 44 -1.75 6.70 4.51
N THR A 45 -0.79 7.24 5.25
CA THR A 45 -0.17 8.54 4.95
C THR A 45 0.55 8.51 3.61
N ILE A 46 1.42 7.52 3.41
CA ILE A 46 2.21 7.35 2.17
C ILE A 46 1.27 7.23 0.96
N PHE A 47 0.25 6.38 1.03
CA PHE A 47 -0.72 6.26 -0.07
C PHE A 47 -1.45 7.57 -0.31
N SER A 48 -1.90 8.25 0.74
CA SER A 48 -2.70 9.47 0.61
C SER A 48 -1.90 10.64 0.05
N ASP A 49 -0.64 10.77 0.47
CA ASP A 49 0.28 11.78 -0.05
C ASP A 49 0.65 11.47 -1.49
N TYR A 50 0.90 10.21 -1.84
CA TYR A 50 1.20 9.83 -3.22
C TYR A 50 0.02 10.14 -4.16
N MET A 51 -1.19 9.73 -3.77
CA MET A 51 -2.42 9.98 -4.52
C MET A 51 -2.63 11.47 -4.78
N TRP A 52 -2.36 12.31 -3.80
CA TRP A 52 -2.52 13.75 -3.92
C TRP A 52 -1.40 14.42 -4.74
N ASN A 53 -0.15 14.11 -4.42
CA ASN A 53 0.99 14.79 -5.01
C ASN A 53 1.23 14.36 -6.46
N ILE A 54 1.00 13.09 -6.78
CA ILE A 54 1.27 12.52 -8.11
C ILE A 54 0.02 12.49 -8.98
N HIS A 55 -1.11 12.05 -8.42
CA HIS A 55 -2.33 11.86 -9.20
C HIS A 55 -3.37 12.97 -9.01
N HIS A 56 -3.14 13.92 -8.09
CA HIS A 56 -4.10 14.97 -7.73
C HIS A 56 -5.46 14.41 -7.31
N GLN A 57 -5.44 13.27 -6.61
CA GLN A 57 -6.63 12.58 -6.13
C GLN A 57 -6.78 12.74 -4.62
N VAL A 58 -8.03 12.90 -4.20
CA VAL A 58 -8.47 12.83 -2.80
C VAL A 58 -9.18 11.48 -2.57
N PHE A 59 -9.43 11.07 -1.31
CA PHE A 59 -10.01 9.75 -0.99
C PHE A 59 -11.18 9.30 -1.89
N ARG A 60 -12.17 10.18 -2.09
CA ARG A 60 -13.36 9.89 -2.92
C ARG A 60 -13.09 9.73 -4.42
N THR A 61 -11.88 10.08 -4.88
CA THR A 61 -11.47 10.04 -6.29
C THR A 61 -10.31 9.09 -6.53
N TRP A 62 -9.90 8.27 -5.56
CA TRP A 62 -8.86 7.29 -5.76
C TRP A 62 -9.24 6.32 -6.87
N ARG A 63 -8.31 6.10 -7.80
CA ARG A 63 -8.49 5.21 -8.95
C ARG A 63 -7.56 4.01 -8.84
N PHE A 64 -7.99 2.90 -9.43
CA PHE A 64 -7.21 1.67 -9.53
C PHE A 64 -5.78 1.91 -10.03
N GLN A 65 -5.59 2.61 -11.16
CA GLN A 65 -4.25 2.84 -11.70
C GLN A 65 -3.35 3.59 -10.70
N SER A 66 -3.90 4.61 -10.05
CA SER A 66 -3.17 5.40 -9.05
C SER A 66 -2.82 4.60 -7.81
N PHE A 67 -3.61 3.57 -7.48
CA PHE A 67 -3.31 2.62 -6.42
C PHE A 67 -2.12 1.73 -6.78
N VAL A 68 -2.13 1.15 -7.97
CA VAL A 68 -1.01 0.33 -8.47
C VAL A 68 0.27 1.16 -8.52
N ASP A 69 0.20 2.37 -9.04
CA ASP A 69 1.35 3.28 -9.14
C ASP A 69 1.91 3.63 -7.75
N ALA A 70 1.04 3.95 -6.79
CA ALA A 70 1.44 4.22 -5.40
C ALA A 70 2.11 3.00 -4.76
N LEU A 71 1.53 1.82 -4.94
CA LEU A 71 2.05 0.57 -4.38
C LEU A 71 3.44 0.23 -4.93
N MET A 72 3.60 0.29 -6.25
CA MET A 72 4.86 -0.02 -6.93
C MET A 72 5.92 1.06 -6.74
N HIS A 73 5.55 2.32 -6.51
CA HIS A 73 6.51 3.40 -6.30
C HIS A 73 6.96 3.51 -4.85
N SER A 74 6.01 3.43 -3.90
CA SER A 74 6.29 3.70 -2.50
C SER A 74 6.79 2.48 -1.72
N PHE A 75 6.48 1.27 -2.18
CA PHE A 75 6.75 0.03 -1.43
C PHE A 75 7.50 -1.02 -2.25
N LYS A 76 8.16 -0.62 -3.34
CA LYS A 76 8.85 -1.55 -4.25
C LYS A 76 9.78 -2.50 -3.52
N PHE A 77 10.56 -1.97 -2.58
CA PHE A 77 11.58 -2.73 -1.86
C PHE A 77 10.97 -3.68 -0.84
N GLU A 78 9.98 -3.20 -0.07
CA GLU A 78 9.27 -3.96 0.93
C GLU A 78 8.49 -5.12 0.30
N LEU A 79 7.85 -4.87 -0.84
CA LEU A 79 7.15 -5.90 -1.61
C LEU A 79 8.12 -6.95 -2.20
N ALA A 80 9.32 -6.53 -2.61
CA ALA A 80 10.34 -7.45 -3.12
C ALA A 80 10.97 -8.33 -2.02
N THR A 81 10.98 -7.84 -0.77
CA THR A 81 11.69 -8.50 0.34
C THR A 81 10.76 -9.23 1.31
N ASN A 82 9.46 -8.92 1.32
CA ASN A 82 8.49 -9.51 2.23
C ASN A 82 7.13 -9.70 1.54
N CYS A 83 6.83 -10.94 1.14
CA CYS A 83 5.56 -11.28 0.51
C CYS A 83 4.34 -11.03 1.41
N PHE A 84 4.48 -11.09 2.75
CA PHE A 84 3.41 -10.79 3.69
C PHE A 84 3.14 -9.29 3.84
N PHE A 85 4.03 -8.43 3.34
CA PHE A 85 3.83 -6.99 3.40
C PHE A 85 2.67 -6.53 2.51
N LEU A 86 2.43 -7.23 1.40
CA LEU A 86 1.28 -6.96 0.53
C LEU A 86 -0.06 -7.21 1.25
N GLU A 87 -0.15 -8.31 2.02
CA GLU A 87 -1.32 -8.62 2.84
C GLU A 87 -1.57 -7.55 3.93
N GLN A 88 -0.49 -7.02 4.51
CA GLN A 88 -0.57 -5.93 5.49
C GLN A 88 -1.10 -4.64 4.85
N ILE A 89 -0.59 -4.26 3.67
CA ILE A 89 -1.09 -3.11 2.91
C ILE A 89 -2.57 -3.29 2.59
N GLU A 90 -2.95 -4.46 2.07
CA GLU A 90 -4.34 -4.76 1.72
C GLU A 90 -5.25 -4.58 2.94
N ASN A 91 -4.94 -5.26 4.05
CA ASN A 91 -5.76 -5.23 5.25
C ASN A 91 -5.92 -3.81 5.80
N VAL A 92 -4.83 -3.06 5.94
CA VAL A 92 -4.87 -1.68 6.45
C VAL A 92 -5.74 -0.80 5.56
N LEU A 93 -5.55 -0.86 4.24
CA LEU A 93 -6.29 0.00 3.31
C LEU A 93 -7.76 -0.41 3.17
N LEU A 94 -8.08 -1.70 3.24
CA LEU A 94 -9.47 -2.15 3.29
C LEU A 94 -10.17 -1.66 4.55
N LYS A 95 -9.51 -1.73 5.71
CA LYS A 95 -10.06 -1.26 6.99
C LYS A 95 -10.25 0.25 7.00
N PHE A 96 -9.28 0.99 6.47
CA PHE A 96 -9.41 2.43 6.29
C PHE A 96 -10.55 2.78 5.32
N THR A 97 -10.64 2.08 4.19
CA THR A 97 -11.72 2.28 3.20
C THR A 97 -13.09 1.95 3.78
N PHE A 98 -13.18 0.91 4.62
CA PHE A 98 -14.41 0.56 5.31
C PHE A 98 -14.82 1.63 6.32
N PHE A 99 -13.88 2.21 7.06
CA PHE A 99 -14.11 3.38 7.92
C PHE A 99 -14.65 4.58 7.11
N LEU A 100 -14.00 4.92 5.98
CA LEU A 100 -14.47 6.00 5.10
C LEU A 100 -15.92 5.76 4.60
N TYR A 101 -16.28 4.50 4.36
CA TYR A 101 -17.61 4.12 3.96
C TYR A 101 -18.63 4.19 5.11
N GLN A 102 -18.34 3.57 6.25
CA GLN A 102 -19.28 3.43 7.36
C GLN A 102 -19.44 4.73 8.15
N ASP A 103 -18.33 5.35 8.53
CA ASP A 103 -18.32 6.47 9.47
C ASP A 103 -18.47 7.80 8.72
N LEU A 104 -17.77 7.95 7.60
CA LEU A 104 -17.81 9.18 6.80
C LEU A 104 -18.79 9.13 5.61
N LYS A 105 -19.54 8.03 5.47
CA LYS A 105 -20.60 7.84 4.46
C LYS A 105 -20.12 8.03 3.01
N MET A 106 -18.83 7.83 2.73
CA MET A 106 -18.25 8.03 1.41
C MET A 106 -18.49 6.83 0.49
N LYS A 107 -19.71 6.66 -0.02
CA LYS A 107 -20.09 5.49 -0.85
C LYS A 107 -19.17 5.22 -2.05
N GLN A 108 -18.51 6.25 -2.59
CA GLN A 108 -17.60 6.11 -3.74
C GLN A 108 -16.38 5.23 -3.43
N VAL A 109 -15.99 5.12 -2.16
CA VAL A 109 -14.80 4.37 -1.74
C VAL A 109 -14.99 2.84 -1.81
N LEU A 110 -16.22 2.34 -1.95
CA LEU A 110 -16.47 0.91 -2.16
C LEU A 110 -15.81 0.38 -3.44
N LYS A 111 -15.77 1.20 -4.50
CA LYS A 111 -15.04 0.84 -5.73
C LYS A 111 -13.55 0.72 -5.47
N MET A 112 -13.01 1.54 -4.56
CA MET A 112 -11.61 1.48 -4.15
C MET A 112 -11.33 0.20 -3.35
N ALA A 113 -12.20 -0.18 -2.41
CA ALA A 113 -12.06 -1.44 -1.67
C ALA A 113 -11.96 -2.65 -2.61
N TYR A 114 -12.87 -2.73 -3.60
CA TYR A 114 -12.82 -3.76 -4.62
C TYR A 114 -11.51 -3.71 -5.43
N SER A 115 -11.09 -2.52 -5.87
CA SER A 115 -9.84 -2.33 -6.59
C SER A 115 -8.61 -2.76 -5.79
N ILE A 116 -8.56 -2.46 -4.48
CA ILE A 116 -7.47 -2.88 -3.58
C ILE A 116 -7.38 -4.40 -3.58
N SER A 117 -8.48 -5.11 -3.28
CA SER A 117 -8.46 -6.57 -3.20
C SER A 117 -8.09 -7.23 -4.52
N VAL A 118 -8.67 -6.79 -5.64
CA VAL A 118 -8.34 -7.36 -6.96
C VAL A 118 -6.85 -7.13 -7.30
N THR A 119 -6.29 -5.96 -6.96
CA THR A 119 -4.88 -5.68 -7.23
C THR A 119 -3.96 -6.52 -6.36
N CYS A 120 -4.25 -6.58 -5.07
CA CYS A 120 -3.45 -7.35 -4.11
C CYS A 120 -3.50 -8.85 -4.45
N GLU A 121 -4.66 -9.39 -4.83
CA GLU A 121 -4.80 -10.75 -5.32
C GLU A 121 -4.01 -10.98 -6.62
N ALA A 122 -4.11 -10.07 -7.60
CA ALA A 122 -3.37 -10.17 -8.85
C ALA A 122 -1.85 -10.15 -8.62
N LEU A 123 -1.35 -9.24 -7.77
CA LEU A 123 0.06 -9.14 -7.44
C LEU A 123 0.54 -10.32 -6.59
N PHE A 124 -0.27 -10.83 -5.67
CA PHE A 124 0.04 -12.04 -4.91
C PHE A 124 0.16 -13.26 -5.84
N ASN A 125 -0.76 -13.38 -6.80
CA ASN A 125 -0.71 -14.43 -7.82
C ASN A 125 0.49 -14.23 -8.76
N GLU A 126 0.75 -13.02 -9.24
CA GLU A 126 1.93 -12.76 -10.08
C GLU A 126 3.24 -13.02 -9.33
N THR A 127 3.38 -12.59 -8.07
CA THR A 127 4.57 -12.84 -7.24
C THR A 127 4.76 -14.31 -6.87
N THR A 128 3.67 -15.10 -6.75
CA THR A 128 3.76 -16.56 -6.60
C THR A 128 4.10 -17.28 -7.90
N PHE A 129 3.91 -16.62 -9.06
CA PHE A 129 4.31 -17.13 -10.38
C PHE A 129 5.60 -16.48 -10.95
N SER A 130 6.11 -15.39 -10.37
CA SER A 130 7.21 -14.58 -10.91
C SER A 130 8.49 -14.60 -10.09
N VAL A 131 8.69 -15.61 -9.24
CA VAL A 131 10.07 -16.02 -9.00
C VAL A 131 10.45 -16.91 -10.18
N ASP A 132 10.98 -16.27 -11.23
CA ASP A 132 11.43 -16.94 -12.44
C ASP A 132 12.33 -18.10 -12.00
N LYS A 133 11.99 -19.33 -12.38
CA LYS A 133 12.73 -20.54 -11.96
C LYS A 133 14.23 -20.41 -12.23
N LYS A 134 14.60 -19.59 -13.21
CA LYS A 134 15.98 -19.21 -13.53
C LYS A 134 16.67 -18.36 -12.48
N GLU A 135 15.97 -17.42 -11.84
CA GLU A 135 16.55 -16.59 -10.77
C GLU A 135 16.72 -17.40 -9.47
N LEU A 136 15.77 -18.29 -9.14
CA LEU A 136 15.95 -19.25 -8.04
C LEU A 136 17.09 -20.24 -8.33
N GLN A 137 17.20 -20.73 -9.57
CA GLN A 137 18.33 -21.58 -9.98
C GLN A 137 19.66 -20.82 -9.91
N MET A 138 19.72 -19.56 -10.32
CA MET A 138 20.92 -18.73 -10.18
C MET A 138 21.30 -18.51 -8.71
N ILE A 139 20.32 -18.25 -7.84
CA ILE A 139 20.56 -18.09 -6.40
C ILE A 139 21.03 -19.41 -5.78
N ASP A 140 20.44 -20.55 -6.17
CA ASP A 140 20.86 -21.88 -5.72
C ASP A 140 22.29 -22.23 -6.22
N GLU A 141 22.63 -21.92 -7.47
CA GLU A 141 23.96 -22.11 -8.05
C GLU A 141 25.01 -21.26 -7.34
N ILE A 142 24.71 -19.98 -7.07
CA ILE A 142 25.59 -19.08 -6.30
C ILE A 142 25.77 -19.59 -4.86
N ILE A 143 24.71 -20.09 -4.22
CA ILE A 143 24.79 -20.65 -2.86
C ILE A 143 25.63 -21.94 -2.85
N VAL A 144 25.54 -22.78 -3.88
CA VAL A 144 26.36 -23.98 -4.04
C VAL A 144 27.83 -23.63 -4.29
N GLU A 145 28.10 -22.64 -5.14
CA GLU A 145 29.46 -22.16 -5.44
C GLU A 145 30.12 -21.52 -4.21
N ILE A 146 29.36 -20.75 -3.42
CA ILE A 146 29.80 -20.23 -2.12
C ILE A 146 30.10 -21.41 -1.17
N LYS A 147 29.19 -22.37 -0.99
CA LYS A 147 29.43 -23.51 -0.09
C LYS A 147 30.65 -24.35 -0.50
N ASN A 148 30.88 -24.51 -1.79
CA ASN A 148 32.03 -25.25 -2.34
C ASN A 148 33.35 -24.45 -2.25
N SER A 149 33.29 -23.12 -2.27
CA SER A 149 34.48 -22.26 -2.07
C SER A 149 34.86 -22.12 -0.59
N TYR A 150 33.95 -22.44 0.34
CA TYR A 150 34.22 -22.52 1.78
C TYR A 150 34.49 -23.94 2.29
N THR A 151 34.56 -24.96 1.43
CA THR A 151 35.01 -26.32 1.80
C THR A 151 36.35 -26.65 1.14
N PHE A 152 37.39 -26.77 1.99
CA PHE A 152 38.81 -27.08 1.74
C PHE A 152 39.78 -25.90 1.52
N LYS A 153 40.10 -25.19 2.61
CA LYS A 153 41.30 -25.46 3.43
C LYS A 153 41.23 -24.77 4.78
#